data_AF-A0A924ZFB2-F1
#
_entry.id   AF-A0A924ZFB2-F1
#
_cell.length_a   1.000
_cell.length_b   1.000
_cell.length_c   1.000
_cell.angle_alpha   90.00
_cell.angle_beta   90.00
_cell.angle_gamma   90.00
#
_symmetry.space_group_name_H-M   'P 1'
#
loop_
_entity.id
_entity.type
_entity.pdbx_description
1 polymer ?
#
loop_
_entity_poly.entity_id
_entity_poly.type
_entity_poly.pdbx_seq_one_letter_code
_entity_poly.pdbx_strand_id
1 'polypeptide(L)'
;MGLLAVWNTDFLDAPTLAVLPYDQYLARFPAYLQQLTMGSNGKHVTLAGAQVGVATSPIVWGEPGTNGQHSFYQLLHQGTRLVPCDFIGFCQSLNPLGDQHDLLMANLFAQSEALAFGKTADEVRAEGTVEALVPHRVFEGNRPSNTLLAERLTPHTLGALVALYEHSVFTQGVIWDIDSFDQWGVELGKVLAEKTAAELAAMDTPTLAHDSSTNTLINRYRQLRQAQP
;
A
#
# COMPACT_ATOMS: atom_id res chain seq x y z
N MET A 1 13.02 3.31 -10.27
CA MET A 1 11.84 3.34 -9.39
C MET A 1 12.06 4.21 -8.16
N GLY A 2 13.16 4.05 -7.41
CA GLY A 2 13.41 4.86 -6.19
C GLY A 2 13.24 6.38 -6.36
N LEU A 3 13.85 6.98 -7.38
CA LEU A 3 13.69 8.43 -7.65
C LEU A 3 12.25 8.86 -7.98
N LEU A 4 11.46 8.00 -8.63
CA LEU A 4 10.05 8.30 -8.88
C LEU A 4 9.23 8.26 -7.59
N ALA A 5 9.55 7.34 -6.68
CA ALA A 5 8.93 7.28 -5.36
C ALA A 5 9.25 8.54 -4.54
N VAL A 6 10.52 8.98 -4.53
CA VAL A 6 10.92 10.26 -3.91
C VAL A 6 10.19 11.43 -4.57
N TRP A 7 10.16 11.50 -5.90
CA TRP A 7 9.47 12.58 -6.62
C TRP A 7 7.99 12.66 -6.22
N ASN A 8 7.28 11.53 -6.28
CA ASN A 8 5.86 11.50 -5.96
C ASN A 8 5.60 11.84 -4.48
N THR A 9 6.46 11.37 -3.57
CA THR A 9 6.27 11.56 -2.13
C THR A 9 6.61 12.98 -1.71
N ASP A 10 7.78 13.48 -2.11
CA ASP A 10 8.36 14.71 -1.56
C ASP A 10 7.94 15.96 -2.34
N PHE A 11 7.53 15.81 -3.61
CA PHE A 11 7.20 16.94 -4.50
C PHE A 11 5.76 16.96 -4.97
N LEU A 12 5.10 15.80 -5.06
CA LEU A 12 3.67 15.70 -5.39
C LEU A 12 2.79 15.38 -4.16
N ASP A 13 3.39 15.35 -2.96
CA ASP A 13 2.74 15.06 -1.69
C ASP A 13 1.87 13.78 -1.71
N ALA A 14 2.30 12.76 -2.47
CA ALA A 14 1.58 11.49 -2.56
C ALA A 14 1.93 10.60 -1.35
N PRO A 15 1.01 10.40 -0.39
CA PRO A 15 1.34 9.74 0.87
C PRO A 15 1.33 8.20 0.77
N THR A 16 0.92 7.66 -0.37
CA THR A 16 0.69 6.22 -0.55
C THR A 16 1.15 5.76 -1.93
N LEU A 17 1.59 4.51 -2.04
CA LEU A 17 1.89 3.82 -3.30
C LEU A 17 1.04 2.54 -3.38
N ALA A 18 0.28 2.38 -4.46
CA ALA A 18 -0.48 1.16 -4.72
C ALA A 18 0.34 0.19 -5.57
N VAL A 19 0.51 -1.06 -5.13
CA VAL A 19 1.15 -2.14 -5.92
C VAL A 19 0.09 -3.13 -6.36
N LEU A 20 -0.07 -3.29 -7.67
CA LEU A 20 -1.24 -3.89 -8.29
C LEU A 20 -0.80 -5.01 -9.24
N PRO A 21 -0.46 -6.21 -8.73
CA PRO A 21 -0.05 -7.32 -9.56
C PRO A 21 -1.25 -7.98 -10.25
N TYR A 22 -1.24 -8.05 -11.58
CA TYR A 22 -2.21 -8.78 -12.38
C TYR A 22 -1.76 -10.25 -12.52
N ASP A 23 -1.58 -10.89 -11.36
CA ASP A 23 -1.29 -12.31 -11.21
C ASP A 23 -1.75 -12.77 -9.83
N GLN A 24 -2.65 -13.77 -9.79
CA GLN A 24 -3.23 -14.25 -8.54
C GLN A 24 -2.21 -14.93 -7.62
N TYR A 25 -1.11 -15.50 -8.15
CA TYR A 25 -0.04 -16.06 -7.32
C TYR A 25 0.72 -14.99 -6.55
N LEU A 26 0.65 -13.72 -6.99
CA LEU A 26 1.21 -12.56 -6.29
C LEU A 26 0.23 -11.87 -5.35
N ALA A 27 -0.87 -12.51 -4.95
CA ALA A 27 -1.85 -11.91 -4.02
C ALA A 27 -1.25 -11.43 -2.69
N ARG A 28 -0.13 -12.01 -2.24
CA ARG A 28 0.60 -11.59 -1.03
C ARG A 28 1.79 -10.66 -1.29
N PHE A 29 2.10 -10.37 -2.56
CA PHE A 29 3.22 -9.52 -2.91
C PHE A 29 3.06 -8.07 -2.38
N PRO A 30 1.89 -7.42 -2.45
CA PRO A 30 1.70 -6.11 -1.83
C PRO A 30 1.92 -6.12 -0.30
N ALA A 31 1.49 -7.20 0.37
CA ALA A 31 1.69 -7.38 1.81
C ALA A 31 3.16 -7.64 2.19
N TYR A 32 3.91 -8.35 1.35
CA TYR A 32 5.37 -8.47 1.50
C TYR A 32 6.05 -7.11 1.37
N LEU A 33 5.67 -6.33 0.34
CA LEU A 33 6.23 -5.00 0.10
C LEU A 33 5.87 -3.99 1.20
N GLN A 34 4.73 -4.13 1.88
CA GLN A 34 4.41 -3.32 3.06
C GLN A 34 5.52 -3.42 4.10
N GLN A 35 5.94 -4.63 4.46
CA GLN A 35 7.01 -4.81 5.43
C GLN A 35 8.34 -4.28 4.89
N LEU A 36 8.71 -4.64 3.66
CA LEU A 36 9.97 -4.22 3.05
C LEU A 36 10.11 -2.70 2.99
N THR A 37 9.05 -1.98 2.63
CA THR A 37 9.11 -0.53 2.39
C THR A 37 8.91 0.24 3.69
N MET A 38 7.81 0.00 4.39
CA MET A 38 7.41 0.77 5.57
C MET A 38 8.26 0.40 6.79
N GLY A 39 8.69 -0.87 6.91
CA GLY A 39 9.58 -1.31 7.97
C GLY A 39 11.00 -0.75 7.81
N SER A 40 11.48 -0.62 6.57
CA SER A 40 12.79 -0.04 6.29
C SER A 40 12.79 1.49 6.38
N ASN A 41 11.92 2.16 5.62
CA ASN A 41 12.01 3.60 5.39
C ASN A 41 10.99 4.43 6.17
N GLY A 42 10.14 3.81 7.00
CA GLY A 42 9.22 4.51 7.90
C GLY A 42 9.94 5.18 9.08
N LYS A 43 10.84 6.12 8.78
CA LYS A 43 11.78 6.73 9.73
C LYS A 43 11.62 8.24 9.75
N HIS A 44 12.01 8.85 10.87
CA HIS A 44 11.96 10.31 11.06
C HIS A 44 13.28 10.91 11.55
N VAL A 45 14.34 10.10 11.63
CA VAL A 45 15.67 10.50 12.12
C VAL A 45 16.71 10.08 11.09
N THR A 46 17.64 10.98 10.78
CA THR A 46 18.76 10.73 9.87
C THR A 46 19.85 9.89 10.54
N LEU A 47 20.81 9.38 9.75
CA LEU A 47 21.98 8.65 10.25
C LEU A 47 22.82 9.48 11.25
N ALA A 48 22.78 10.81 11.12
CA ALA A 48 23.44 11.73 12.06
C ALA A 48 22.64 12.00 13.35
N GLY A 49 21.44 11.44 13.49
CA GLY A 49 20.58 11.64 14.66
C GLY A 49 19.72 12.91 14.62
N ALA A 50 19.65 13.60 13.48
CA ALA A 50 18.81 14.78 13.31
C ALA A 50 17.40 14.39 12.80
N GLN A 51 16.39 15.21 13.10
CA GLN A 51 15.05 14.98 12.54
C GLN A 51 15.03 15.27 11.03
N VAL A 52 14.38 14.40 10.25
CA VAL A 52 14.17 14.63 8.81
C VAL A 52 13.23 15.82 8.56
N GLY A 53 13.52 16.61 7.52
CA GLY A 53 12.73 17.80 7.15
C GLY A 53 11.64 17.57 6.10
N VAL A 54 11.53 16.34 5.59
CA VAL A 54 10.60 15.92 4.53
C VAL A 54 9.85 14.65 4.94
N ALA A 55 8.80 14.29 4.21
CA ALA A 55 8.22 12.95 4.32
C ALA A 55 9.26 11.89 3.88
N THR A 56 9.21 10.70 4.49
CA THR A 56 10.05 9.56 4.10
C THR A 56 9.20 8.51 3.37
N SER A 57 9.11 7.27 3.85
CA SER A 57 8.38 6.21 3.12
C SER A 57 6.90 6.56 2.91
N PRO A 58 6.36 6.35 1.70
CA PRO A 58 4.91 6.31 1.52
C PRO A 58 4.34 5.06 2.19
N ILE A 59 3.02 5.06 2.42
CA ILE A 59 2.27 3.87 2.82
C ILE A 59 2.06 2.99 1.59
N VAL A 60 2.62 1.79 1.61
CA VAL A 60 2.44 0.81 0.51
C VAL A 60 1.22 -0.06 0.78
N TRP A 61 0.41 -0.30 -0.24
CA TRP A 61 -0.78 -1.13 -0.15
C TRP A 61 -1.16 -1.70 -1.52
N GLY A 62 -2.12 -2.61 -1.57
CA GLY A 62 -2.65 -3.13 -2.83
C GLY A 62 -3.21 -4.53 -2.73
N GLU A 63 -3.84 -4.95 -3.81
CA GLU A 63 -4.45 -6.27 -4.02
C GLU A 63 -4.24 -6.66 -5.49
N PRO A 64 -4.28 -7.96 -5.84
CA PRO A 64 -4.10 -8.38 -7.21
C PRO A 64 -5.22 -7.85 -8.13
N GLY A 65 -4.86 -7.60 -9.37
CA GLY A 65 -5.81 -7.39 -10.46
C GLY A 65 -6.45 -8.74 -10.87
N THR A 66 -7.72 -8.77 -11.25
CA THR A 66 -8.66 -7.65 -11.40
C THR A 66 -9.44 -7.32 -10.12
N ASN A 67 -9.25 -8.07 -9.02
CA ASN A 67 -10.00 -7.92 -7.78
C ASN A 67 -9.97 -6.48 -7.23
N GLY A 68 -8.80 -5.84 -7.23
CA GLY A 68 -8.65 -4.44 -6.79
C GLY A 68 -9.52 -3.46 -7.56
N GLN A 69 -9.79 -3.73 -8.86
CA GLN A 69 -10.65 -2.88 -9.70
C GLN A 69 -12.08 -2.79 -9.14
N HIS A 70 -12.55 -3.86 -8.52
CA HIS A 70 -13.88 -3.97 -7.95
C HIS A 70 -13.92 -3.68 -6.44
N SER A 71 -12.83 -3.13 -5.88
CA SER A 71 -12.73 -2.78 -4.46
C SER A 71 -12.47 -1.29 -4.28
N PHE A 72 -11.34 -0.77 -4.79
CA PHE A 72 -10.86 0.56 -4.44
C PHE A 72 -10.47 1.42 -5.65
N TYR A 73 -10.55 0.92 -6.89
CA TYR A 73 -10.20 1.72 -8.07
C TYR A 73 -11.14 2.90 -8.30
N GLN A 74 -12.36 2.88 -7.75
CA GLN A 74 -13.22 4.07 -7.71
C GLN A 74 -12.50 5.26 -7.07
N LEU A 75 -11.81 5.02 -5.94
CA LEU A 75 -10.99 6.04 -5.28
C LEU A 75 -9.77 6.38 -6.10
N LEU A 76 -9.11 5.39 -6.72
CA LEU A 76 -7.95 5.65 -7.58
C LEU A 76 -8.32 6.57 -8.75
N HIS A 77 -9.50 6.42 -9.35
CA HIS A 77 -9.90 7.18 -10.55
C HIS A 77 -10.56 8.53 -10.28
N GLN A 78 -11.45 8.60 -9.29
CA GLN A 78 -12.27 9.81 -9.04
C GLN A 78 -12.15 10.30 -7.58
N GLY A 79 -11.24 9.73 -6.80
CA GLY A 79 -10.95 10.20 -5.45
C GLY A 79 -10.08 11.46 -5.46
N THR A 80 -10.02 12.11 -4.30
CA THR A 80 -9.30 13.38 -4.07
C THR A 80 -7.84 13.20 -3.65
N ARG A 81 -7.31 11.97 -3.72
CA ARG A 81 -5.93 11.63 -3.36
C ARG A 81 -5.14 11.29 -4.61
N LEU A 82 -3.91 11.79 -4.69
CA LEU A 82 -2.93 11.31 -5.65
C LEU A 82 -2.33 10.01 -5.12
N VAL A 83 -2.48 8.93 -5.89
CA VAL A 83 -1.93 7.62 -5.56
C VAL A 83 -1.16 7.09 -6.76
N PRO A 84 0.18 7.22 -6.78
CA PRO A 84 1.01 6.49 -7.71
C PRO A 84 0.74 4.99 -7.66
N CYS A 85 0.74 4.35 -8.82
CA CYS A 85 0.43 2.93 -8.96
C CYS A 85 1.55 2.18 -9.68
N ASP A 86 1.98 1.04 -9.14
CA ASP A 86 2.86 0.09 -9.83
C ASP A 86 2.02 -1.10 -10.31
N PHE A 87 1.72 -1.14 -11.61
CA PHE A 87 1.10 -2.29 -12.27
C PHE A 87 2.18 -3.32 -12.60
N ILE A 88 1.93 -4.59 -12.24
CA ILE A 88 2.84 -5.70 -12.53
C ILE A 88 2.09 -6.75 -13.33
N GLY A 89 2.60 -7.12 -14.51
CA GLY A 89 1.96 -8.11 -15.38
C GLY A 89 2.97 -9.08 -16.00
N PHE A 90 2.46 -10.21 -16.48
CA PHE A 90 3.25 -11.25 -17.14
C PHE A 90 2.68 -11.57 -18.52
N CYS A 91 3.52 -11.64 -19.55
CA CYS A 91 3.06 -11.94 -20.91
C CYS A 91 2.52 -13.38 -21.07
N GLN A 92 3.06 -14.33 -20.31
CA GLN A 92 2.70 -15.76 -20.39
C GLN A 92 2.06 -16.24 -19.08
N SER A 93 0.85 -16.79 -19.19
CA SER A 93 0.19 -17.46 -18.07
C SER A 93 0.89 -18.76 -17.67
N LEU A 94 0.90 -19.06 -16.37
CA LEU A 94 1.25 -20.39 -15.87
C LEU A 94 0.12 -21.41 -16.09
N ASN A 95 -1.11 -20.94 -16.29
CA ASN A 95 -2.32 -21.75 -16.49
C ASN A 95 -3.07 -21.24 -17.74
N PRO A 96 -2.60 -21.56 -18.96
CA PRO A 96 -3.27 -21.11 -20.17
C PRO A 96 -4.69 -21.69 -20.25
N LEU A 97 -5.70 -20.82 -20.27
CA LEU A 97 -7.12 -21.19 -20.31
C LEU A 97 -7.87 -20.24 -21.26
N GLY A 98 -8.06 -20.68 -22.51
CA GLY A 98 -8.74 -19.86 -23.53
C GLY A 98 -8.10 -18.47 -23.65
N ASP A 99 -8.95 -17.45 -23.65
CA ASP A 99 -8.61 -16.02 -23.74
C ASP A 99 -8.49 -15.34 -22.36
N GLN A 100 -8.58 -16.09 -21.26
CA GLN A 100 -8.63 -15.52 -19.90
C GLN A 100 -7.41 -14.65 -19.57
N HIS A 101 -6.22 -15.05 -20.03
CA HIS A 101 -5.00 -14.28 -19.81
C HIS A 101 -4.98 -12.99 -20.61
N ASP A 102 -5.48 -13.02 -21.84
CA ASP A 102 -5.57 -11.82 -22.68
C ASP A 102 -6.59 -10.83 -22.09
N LEU A 103 -7.71 -11.32 -21.55
CA LEU A 103 -8.68 -10.49 -20.83
C LEU A 103 -8.08 -9.86 -19.56
N LEU A 104 -7.27 -10.60 -18.80
CA LEU A 104 -6.54 -10.09 -17.65
C LEU A 104 -5.56 -8.98 -18.05
N MET A 105 -4.78 -9.20 -19.12
CA MET A 105 -3.80 -8.23 -19.59
C MET A 105 -4.44 -7.01 -20.25
N ALA A 106 -5.55 -7.18 -20.97
CA ALA A 106 -6.34 -6.07 -21.50
C ALA A 106 -6.77 -5.10 -20.38
N ASN A 107 -7.18 -5.67 -19.24
CA ASN A 107 -7.51 -4.90 -18.04
C ASN A 107 -6.30 -4.15 -17.46
N LEU A 108 -5.12 -4.79 -17.36
CA LEU A 108 -3.90 -4.11 -16.90
C LEU A 108 -3.58 -2.89 -17.76
N PHE A 109 -3.57 -3.05 -19.08
CA PHE A 109 -3.23 -1.97 -20.01
C PHE A 109 -4.26 -0.85 -19.95
N ALA A 110 -5.56 -1.18 -20.05
CA ALA A 110 -6.64 -0.22 -20.02
C ALA A 110 -6.69 0.59 -18.72
N GLN A 111 -6.37 -0.01 -17.57
CA GLN A 111 -6.37 0.71 -16.30
C GLN A 111 -5.24 1.74 -16.21
N SER A 112 -4.03 1.39 -16.67
CA SER A 112 -2.92 2.35 -16.71
C SER A 112 -3.18 3.51 -17.68
N GLU A 113 -3.81 3.24 -18.82
CA GLU A 113 -4.23 4.25 -19.79
C GLU A 113 -5.32 5.17 -19.21
N ALA A 114 -6.36 4.58 -18.60
CA ALA A 114 -7.47 5.34 -18.01
C ALA A 114 -7.01 6.26 -16.87
N LEU A 115 -6.06 5.82 -16.03
CA LEU A 115 -5.47 6.65 -14.98
C LEU A 115 -4.70 7.85 -15.55
N ALA A 116 -3.98 7.66 -16.65
CA ALA A 116 -3.20 8.72 -17.28
C ALA A 116 -4.09 9.76 -17.97
N PHE A 117 -5.06 9.33 -18.77
CA PHE A 117 -5.77 10.22 -19.69
C PHE A 117 -7.18 10.62 -19.25
N GLY A 118 -7.82 9.81 -18.40
CA GLY A 118 -9.17 10.09 -17.95
C GLY A 118 -10.18 10.12 -19.09
N LYS A 119 -11.22 10.94 -18.91
CA LYS A 119 -12.33 11.14 -19.83
C LYS A 119 -13.00 12.48 -19.54
N THR A 120 -12.98 13.37 -20.52
CA THR A 120 -13.50 14.74 -20.43
C THR A 120 -15.03 14.79 -20.44
N ALA A 121 -15.59 15.93 -20.01
CA ALA A 121 -17.04 16.14 -20.03
C ALA A 121 -17.62 16.07 -21.45
N ASP A 122 -16.88 16.51 -22.47
CA ASP A 122 -17.34 16.48 -23.86
C ASP A 122 -17.37 15.05 -24.42
N GLU A 123 -16.38 14.22 -24.08
CA GLU A 123 -16.39 12.80 -24.40
C GLU A 123 -17.56 12.08 -23.71
N VAL A 124 -17.81 12.38 -22.44
CA VAL A 124 -18.96 11.85 -21.70
C VAL A 124 -20.29 12.26 -22.32
N ARG A 125 -20.42 13.51 -22.79
CA ARG A 125 -21.61 13.99 -23.52
C ARG A 125 -21.76 13.28 -24.87
N ALA A 126 -20.67 13.07 -25.60
CA ALA A 126 -20.67 12.37 -26.88
C ALA A 126 -21.16 10.91 -26.78
N GLU A 127 -21.01 10.29 -25.60
CA GLU A 127 -21.59 8.97 -25.28
C GLU A 127 -23.12 8.98 -25.08
N GLY A 128 -23.78 10.14 -25.19
CA GLY A 128 -25.22 10.29 -24.97
C GLY A 128 -25.64 10.35 -23.49
N THR A 129 -24.70 10.72 -22.60
CA THR A 129 -24.98 10.88 -21.17
C THR A 129 -25.94 12.05 -20.93
N VAL A 130 -26.96 11.83 -20.10
CA VAL A 130 -27.85 12.92 -19.64
C VAL A 130 -27.03 13.96 -18.87
N GLU A 131 -27.21 15.25 -19.16
CA GLU A 131 -26.35 16.34 -18.65
C GLU A 131 -26.15 16.31 -17.12
N ALA A 132 -27.20 15.97 -16.35
CA ALA A 132 -27.13 15.84 -14.90
C ALA A 132 -26.12 14.78 -14.40
N LEU A 133 -25.78 13.79 -15.23
CA LEU A 133 -24.83 12.72 -14.90
C LEU A 133 -23.42 12.99 -15.43
N VAL A 134 -23.23 13.99 -16.29
CA VAL A 134 -21.92 14.29 -16.90
C VAL A 134 -20.85 14.51 -15.84
N PRO A 135 -21.04 15.35 -14.79
CA PRO A 135 -20.01 15.59 -13.78
C PRO A 135 -19.59 14.33 -13.00
N HIS A 136 -20.50 13.36 -12.86
CA HIS A 136 -20.25 12.11 -12.15
C HIS A 136 -19.47 11.07 -12.99
N ARG A 137 -19.44 11.26 -14.31
CA ARG A 137 -18.80 10.35 -15.27
C ARG A 137 -17.50 10.91 -15.87
N VAL A 138 -17.11 12.12 -15.48
CA VAL A 138 -15.80 12.70 -15.81
C VAL A 138 -14.71 11.97 -15.03
N PHE A 139 -13.62 11.66 -15.73
CA PHE A 139 -12.39 11.15 -15.13
C PHE A 139 -11.31 12.18 -15.39
N GLU A 140 -10.72 12.75 -14.34
CA GLU A 140 -9.75 13.84 -14.48
C GLU A 140 -8.42 13.39 -15.12
N GLY A 141 -8.11 12.09 -15.08
CA GLY A 141 -6.82 11.57 -15.51
C GLY A 141 -5.67 12.17 -14.70
N ASN A 142 -4.48 12.24 -15.29
CA ASN A 142 -3.27 12.76 -14.67
C ASN A 142 -2.90 12.03 -13.36
N ARG A 143 -3.08 10.71 -13.35
CA ARG A 143 -2.76 9.84 -12.20
C ARG A 143 -1.60 8.93 -12.57
N PRO A 144 -0.43 9.07 -11.91
CA PRO A 144 0.80 8.45 -12.37
C PRO A 144 0.81 6.94 -12.10
N SER A 145 1.37 6.18 -13.04
CA SER A 145 1.62 4.77 -12.86
C SER A 145 2.89 4.29 -13.56
N ASN A 146 3.56 3.29 -12.98
CA ASN A 146 4.54 2.47 -13.70
C ASN A 146 3.87 1.17 -14.15
N THR A 147 4.29 0.65 -15.31
CA THR A 147 3.91 -0.68 -15.78
C THR A 147 5.16 -1.55 -15.91
N LEU A 148 5.28 -2.53 -15.02
CA LEU A 148 6.31 -3.55 -15.03
C LEU A 148 5.76 -4.80 -15.74
N LEU A 149 6.22 -5.03 -16.97
CA LEU A 149 5.81 -6.18 -17.77
C LEU A 149 6.98 -7.15 -17.91
N ALA A 150 6.81 -8.39 -17.42
CA ALA A 150 7.80 -9.46 -17.54
C ALA A 150 7.28 -10.58 -18.43
N GLU A 151 8.17 -11.44 -18.94
CA GLU A 151 7.76 -12.52 -19.84
C GLU A 151 6.84 -13.53 -19.15
N ARG A 152 7.23 -14.04 -17.99
CA ARG A 152 6.53 -15.09 -17.25
C ARG A 152 6.90 -15.04 -15.77
N LEU A 153 5.97 -15.40 -14.89
CA LEU A 153 6.25 -15.55 -13.45
C LEU A 153 7.03 -16.85 -13.20
N THR A 154 8.36 -16.74 -13.21
CA THR A 154 9.28 -17.84 -12.86
C THR A 154 9.97 -17.54 -11.53
N PRO A 155 10.63 -18.51 -10.87
CA PRO A 155 11.42 -18.22 -9.66
C PRO A 155 12.47 -17.12 -9.89
N HIS A 156 13.11 -17.11 -11.06
CA HIS A 156 14.07 -16.06 -11.42
C HIS A 156 13.39 -14.68 -11.53
N THR A 157 12.25 -14.61 -12.24
CA THR A 157 11.48 -13.36 -12.39
C THR A 157 11.00 -12.84 -11.03
N LEU A 158 10.52 -13.72 -10.15
CA LEU A 158 10.10 -13.34 -8.81
C LEU A 158 11.28 -12.78 -8.00
N GLY A 159 12.44 -13.43 -8.04
CA GLY A 159 13.66 -12.94 -7.39
C GLY A 159 14.09 -11.57 -7.93
N ALA A 160 14.02 -11.37 -9.24
CA ALA A 160 14.32 -10.09 -9.87
C ALA A 160 13.33 -8.98 -9.44
N LEU A 161 12.04 -9.30 -9.32
CA LEU A 161 11.03 -8.36 -8.82
C LEU A 161 11.29 -7.98 -7.36
N VAL A 162 11.60 -8.96 -6.50
CA VAL A 162 11.95 -8.68 -5.09
C VAL A 162 13.18 -7.76 -5.02
N ALA A 163 14.27 -8.13 -5.69
CA ALA A 163 15.50 -7.35 -5.67
C ALA A 163 15.33 -5.94 -6.25
N LEU A 164 14.47 -5.77 -7.26
CA LEU A 164 14.11 -4.45 -7.81
C LEU A 164 13.51 -3.55 -6.72
N TYR A 165 12.57 -4.06 -5.92
CA TYR A 165 11.97 -3.29 -4.83
C TYR A 165 12.94 -3.08 -3.67
N GLU A 166 13.77 -4.05 -3.31
CA GLU A 166 14.82 -3.88 -2.28
C GLU A 166 15.77 -2.73 -2.65
N HIS A 167 16.27 -2.69 -3.90
CA HIS A 167 17.14 -1.61 -4.36
C HIS A 167 16.40 -0.28 -4.54
N SER A 168 15.11 -0.31 -4.86
CA SER A 168 14.27 0.89 -4.87
C SER A 168 14.14 1.50 -3.47
N VAL A 169 13.92 0.67 -2.44
CA VAL A 169 13.84 1.07 -1.02
C VAL A 169 15.19 1.59 -0.55
N PHE A 170 16.27 0.89 -0.86
CA PHE A 170 17.62 1.34 -0.53
C PHE A 170 17.93 2.73 -1.12
N THR A 171 17.62 2.94 -2.41
CA THR A 171 17.85 4.22 -3.07
C THR A 171 17.11 5.37 -2.37
N GLN A 172 15.86 5.16 -1.99
CA GLN A 172 15.07 6.15 -1.25
C GLN A 172 15.69 6.46 0.12
N GLY A 173 16.08 5.43 0.88
CA GLY A 173 16.68 5.60 2.20
C GLY A 173 18.00 6.37 2.18
N VAL A 174 18.84 6.11 1.17
CA VAL A 174 20.08 6.86 0.94
C VAL A 174 19.82 8.33 0.66
N ILE A 175 18.78 8.65 -0.14
CA ILE A 175 18.43 10.04 -0.45
C ILE A 175 17.93 10.79 0.78
N TRP A 176 17.13 10.13 1.62
CA TRP A 176 16.61 10.71 2.86
C TRP A 176 17.62 10.71 4.03
N ASP A 177 18.82 10.16 3.82
CA ASP A 177 19.86 10.01 4.85
C ASP A 177 19.38 9.24 6.09
N ILE A 178 18.60 8.17 5.92
CA ILE A 178 18.04 7.34 7.01
C ILE A 178 18.65 5.93 7.04
N ASP A 179 18.56 5.26 8.19
CA ASP A 179 18.88 3.84 8.29
C ASP A 179 17.68 2.98 7.84
N SER A 180 17.77 2.37 6.65
CA SER A 180 16.75 1.46 6.10
C SER A 180 16.75 0.05 6.73
N PHE A 181 17.66 -0.23 7.65
CA PHE A 181 17.96 -1.59 8.12
C PHE A 181 17.75 -1.79 9.62
N ASP A 182 17.42 -0.72 10.37
CA ASP A 182 16.94 -0.81 11.76
C ASP A 182 15.40 -0.84 11.86
N GLN A 183 14.88 -1.10 13.07
CA GLN A 183 13.44 -1.08 13.35
C GLN A 183 13.10 -0.76 14.82
N TRP A 184 13.79 0.21 15.44
CA TRP A 184 13.61 0.54 16.86
C TRP A 184 12.17 0.87 17.27
N GLY A 185 11.37 1.38 16.34
CA GLY A 185 9.96 1.75 16.57
C GLY A 185 9.06 0.63 17.08
N VAL A 186 9.46 -0.64 16.99
CA VAL A 186 8.65 -1.77 17.47
C VAL A 186 8.87 -2.11 18.95
N GLU A 187 9.88 -1.53 19.60
CA GLU A 187 10.32 -1.95 20.93
C GLU A 187 9.32 -1.53 22.03
N LEU A 188 8.86 -0.28 22.00
CA LEU A 188 7.96 0.25 23.02
C LEU A 188 6.67 -0.57 23.13
N GLY A 189 6.10 -0.98 21.99
CA GLY A 189 4.89 -1.80 21.95
C GLY A 189 5.08 -3.16 22.63
N LYS A 190 6.25 -3.79 22.47
CA LYS A 190 6.57 -5.07 23.11
C LYS A 190 6.66 -4.93 24.64
N VAL A 191 7.37 -3.92 25.14
CA VAL A 191 7.51 -3.65 26.57
C VAL A 191 6.15 -3.36 27.22
N LEU A 192 5.32 -2.53 26.57
CA LEU A 192 3.98 -2.22 27.07
C LEU A 192 3.04 -3.45 27.05
N ALA A 193 3.17 -4.30 26.02
CA ALA A 193 2.39 -5.54 25.93
C ALA A 193 2.76 -6.52 27.05
N GLU A 194 4.05 -6.68 27.39
CA GLU A 194 4.47 -7.53 28.52
C GLU A 194 3.88 -7.07 29.85
N LYS A 195 3.96 -5.75 30.14
CA LYS A 195 3.34 -5.15 31.33
C LYS A 195 1.83 -5.42 31.35
N THR A 196 1.15 -5.14 30.25
CA THR A 196 -0.31 -5.30 30.13
C THR A 196 -0.70 -6.78 30.25
N ALA A 197 0.07 -7.70 29.67
CA ALA A 197 -0.19 -9.13 29.77
C ALA A 197 -0.14 -9.63 31.23
N ALA A 198 0.81 -9.15 32.03
CA ALA A 198 0.89 -9.46 33.45
C ALA A 198 -0.35 -8.96 34.22
N GLU A 199 -0.80 -7.74 33.95
CA GLU A 199 -2.01 -7.16 34.56
C GLU A 199 -3.29 -7.89 34.13
N LEU A 200 -3.35 -8.38 32.89
CA LEU A 200 -4.47 -9.20 32.41
C LEU A 200 -4.44 -10.61 33.00
N ALA A 201 -3.27 -11.15 33.35
CA ALA A 201 -3.12 -12.49 33.93
C ALA A 201 -3.28 -12.53 35.46
N ALA A 202 -3.12 -11.38 36.15
CA ALA A 202 -3.28 -11.29 37.61
C ALA A 202 -4.61 -11.90 38.08
N MET A 203 -4.61 -12.64 39.19
CA MET A 203 -5.84 -13.24 39.73
C MET A 203 -6.77 -12.16 40.30
N ASP A 204 -6.24 -11.32 41.19
CA ASP A 204 -6.95 -10.19 41.78
C ASP A 204 -7.01 -8.99 40.84
N THR A 205 -7.89 -8.04 41.12
CA THR A 205 -7.96 -6.75 40.40
C THR A 205 -6.68 -5.96 40.67
N PRO A 206 -5.80 -5.76 39.68
CA PRO A 206 -4.56 -5.01 39.88
C PRO A 206 -4.86 -3.51 40.03
N THR A 207 -3.99 -2.80 40.75
CA THR A 207 -3.96 -1.33 40.66
C THR A 207 -3.29 -0.95 39.34
N LEU A 208 -4.06 -0.37 38.41
CA LEU A 208 -3.57 0.01 37.10
C LEU A 208 -3.00 1.43 37.13
N ALA A 209 -1.87 1.62 36.44
CA ALA A 209 -1.16 2.90 36.37
C ALA A 209 -0.92 3.32 34.90
N HIS A 210 -1.93 3.16 34.06
CA HIS A 210 -1.98 3.71 32.70
C HIS A 210 -2.94 4.90 32.65
N ASP A 211 -3.15 5.44 31.45
CA ASP A 211 -4.19 6.42 31.19
C ASP A 211 -5.61 5.83 31.41
N SER A 212 -6.62 6.71 31.51
CA SER A 212 -7.99 6.31 31.82
C SER A 212 -8.63 5.41 30.75
N SER A 213 -8.23 5.54 29.48
CA SER A 213 -8.73 4.71 28.39
C SER A 213 -8.22 3.28 28.54
N THR A 214 -6.90 3.12 28.65
CA THR A 214 -6.25 1.82 28.81
C THR A 214 -6.74 1.09 30.06
N ASN A 215 -6.86 1.79 31.20
CA ASN A 215 -7.37 1.21 32.44
C ASN A 215 -8.81 0.69 32.28
N THR A 216 -9.66 1.46 31.60
CA THR A 216 -11.06 1.08 31.37
C THR A 216 -11.16 -0.14 30.45
N LEU A 217 -10.33 -0.22 29.41
CA LEU A 217 -10.28 -1.37 28.49
C LEU A 217 -9.81 -2.65 29.20
N ILE A 218 -8.74 -2.57 29.99
CA ILE A 218 -8.22 -3.69 30.78
C ILE A 218 -9.30 -4.20 31.74
N ASN A 219 -9.94 -3.30 32.49
CA ASN A 219 -10.99 -3.67 33.43
C ASN A 219 -12.19 -4.32 32.73
N ARG A 220 -12.65 -3.74 31.61
CA ARG A 220 -13.76 -4.30 30.82
C ARG A 220 -13.42 -5.69 30.29
N TYR A 221 -12.23 -5.89 29.74
CA TYR A 221 -11.81 -7.20 29.25
C TYR A 221 -11.77 -8.24 30.38
N ARG A 222 -11.18 -7.91 31.53
CA ARG A 222 -11.09 -8.82 32.68
C ARG A 222 -12.46 -9.25 33.18
N GLN A 223 -13.38 -8.29 33.34
CA GLN A 223 -14.76 -8.55 33.74
C GLN A 223 -15.48 -9.51 32.79
N LEU A 224 -15.40 -9.28 31.48
CA LEU A 224 -16.08 -10.11 30.48
C LEU A 224 -15.44 -11.49 30.33
N ARG A 225 -14.11 -11.60 30.47
CA ARG A 225 -13.40 -12.89 30.43
C ARG A 225 -13.78 -13.80 31.60
N GLN A 226 -13.94 -13.22 32.80
CA GLN A 226 -14.33 -13.97 34.00
C GLN A 226 -15.82 -14.30 34.05
N ALA A 227 -16.66 -13.60 33.27
CA ALA A 227 -18.09 -13.85 33.17
C ALA A 227 -18.47 -15.02 32.24
N GLN A 228 -17.49 -15.71 31.64
CA GLN A 228 -17.75 -16.98 30.94
C GLN A 228 -17.96 -18.10 31.98
N PRO A 229 -19.07 -18.85 31.91
CA PRO A 229 -19.39 -19.93 32.85
C PRO A 229 -18.41 -21.11 32.77
#